data_AF-A0A1A9WR69-F1
#
_entry.id   AF-A0A1A9WR69-F1
#
_cell.length_a   1.000
_cell.length_b   1.000
_cell.length_c   1.000
_cell.angle_alpha   90.00
_cell.angle_beta   90.00
_cell.angle_gamma   90.00
#
_symmetry.space_group_name_H-M   'P 1'
#
loop_
_entity.id
_entity.type
_entity.pdbx_description
1 polymer ?
#
loop_
_entity_poly.entity_id
_entity_poly.type
_entity_poly.pdbx_seq_one_letter_code
_entity_poly.pdbx_strand_id
1 'polypeptide(L)'
;MFILIYYLIIAEIGSLQLNNIGVNGFNFCSKNKNLPDLCGHIKDENGLTKEHIACEPGVLKRKGELSYSYPMTEKLKNHILHLHNVYRNDIASGTTVAGSLESKFPIALRMRELIWDDELAYLAHVQALRCNDQLIDICRATRRFLYPGETKASKMTNTEITAIDFITEVLKSYQSQKSEITDPRIQMHLHSVSNDVAKDFLTMIMDRISRVGCAISVCRNCYPESGDRTK
;
A
#
# COMPACT_ATOMS: atom_id res chain seq x y z
N MET A 1 -6.02 -5.13 3.43
CA MET A 1 -5.25 -4.58 4.55
C MET A 1 -4.03 -4.05 3.88
N PHE A 2 -3.81 -2.74 3.84
CA PHE A 2 -2.95 -2.15 2.81
C PHE A 2 -1.68 -1.54 3.38
N ILE A 3 -0.61 -1.82 2.64
CA ILE A 3 0.63 -1.07 2.60
C ILE A 3 0.46 -0.03 1.49
N LEU A 4 0.78 1.23 1.78
CA LEU A 4 0.87 2.33 0.81
C LEU A 4 2.32 2.82 0.83
N ILE A 5 2.89 3.06 -0.35
CA ILE A 5 4.29 3.50 -0.57
C ILE A 5 4.24 4.71 -1.47
N TYR A 6 5.06 5.72 -1.17
CA TYR A 6 5.10 6.99 -1.89
C TYR A 6 6.58 7.36 -2.15
N TYR A 7 6.88 8.09 -3.25
CA TYR A 7 8.21 8.60 -3.61
C TYR A 7 8.14 10.10 -3.97
N LEU A 8 8.95 10.96 -3.33
CA LEU A 8 9.28 12.34 -3.74
C LEU A 8 10.74 12.42 -4.27
N ILE A 9 11.15 13.46 -5.00
CA ILE A 9 12.56 13.78 -5.32
C ILE A 9 12.72 15.27 -5.12
N ILE A 10 13.70 15.72 -4.34
CA ILE A 10 14.08 17.14 -4.30
C ILE A 10 15.61 17.24 -4.35
N ALA A 11 16.16 18.16 -5.13
CA ALA A 11 17.59 18.50 -5.16
C ALA A 11 17.86 19.61 -4.13
N GLU A 12 18.88 19.37 -3.28
CA GLU A 12 19.52 20.28 -2.31
C GLU A 12 18.62 21.12 -1.37
N ILE A 13 18.83 20.97 -0.06
CA ILE A 13 19.20 22.05 0.89
C ILE A 13 19.36 21.44 2.29
N GLY A 14 20.48 21.79 2.94
CA GLY A 14 20.55 22.14 4.36
C GLY A 14 20.40 21.02 5.38
N SER A 15 21.51 20.69 6.05
CA SER A 15 21.55 19.86 7.25
C SER A 15 20.64 20.41 8.36
N LEU A 16 19.54 19.70 8.63
CA LEU A 16 18.73 19.89 9.83
C LEU A 16 18.97 18.72 10.79
N GLN A 17 19.34 19.06 12.02
CA GLN A 17 19.63 18.10 13.08
C GLN A 17 18.38 17.33 13.51
N LEU A 18 18.55 16.03 13.68
CA LEU A 18 17.51 15.05 14.01
C LEU A 18 17.40 14.84 15.52
N ASN A 19 16.20 15.04 16.06
CA ASN A 19 15.81 14.41 17.31
C ASN A 19 15.27 13.01 17.00
N ASN A 20 15.88 11.98 17.60
CA ASN A 20 15.47 10.59 17.50
C ASN A 20 14.03 10.39 18.00
N ILE A 21 13.12 10.03 17.10
CA ILE A 21 11.78 9.53 17.45
C ILE A 21 11.83 8.01 17.34
N GLY A 22 11.52 7.33 18.46
CA GLY A 22 11.62 5.88 18.58
C GLY A 22 10.80 5.14 17.51
N VAL A 23 11.47 4.27 16.77
CA VAL A 23 10.84 3.34 15.84
C VAL A 23 10.49 2.07 16.62
N ASN A 24 9.22 1.66 16.62
CA ASN A 24 8.85 0.35 17.14
C ASN A 24 9.55 -0.73 16.28
N GLY A 25 10.49 -1.47 16.88
CA GLY A 25 11.21 -2.54 16.21
C GLY A 25 10.34 -3.80 16.13
N PHE A 26 9.93 -4.19 14.94
CA PHE A 26 9.24 -5.46 14.70
C PHE A 26 10.23 -6.52 14.22
N ASN A 27 10.22 -7.71 14.83
CA ASN A 27 11.11 -8.80 14.46
C ASN A 27 10.37 -9.85 13.62
N PHE A 28 10.61 -9.82 12.31
CA PHE A 28 10.08 -10.79 11.34
C PHE A 28 11.07 -11.88 10.98
N CYS A 29 12.31 -11.77 11.46
CA CYS A 29 13.45 -12.50 10.94
C CYS A 29 13.85 -13.54 11.96
N SER A 30 13.11 -14.64 11.94
CA SER A 30 13.47 -15.76 12.77
C SER A 30 14.65 -16.49 12.16
N LYS A 31 15.84 -16.29 12.75
CA LYS A 31 16.93 -17.29 12.66
C LYS A 31 16.65 -18.53 13.52
N ASN A 32 15.55 -18.52 14.29
CA ASN A 32 15.23 -19.52 15.29
C ASN A 32 14.24 -20.56 14.72
N LYS A 33 14.67 -21.82 14.64
CA LYS A 33 13.91 -22.96 14.09
C LYS A 33 12.62 -23.29 14.86
N ASN A 34 12.45 -22.71 16.05
CA ASN A 34 11.31 -22.98 16.94
C ASN A 34 10.15 -21.97 16.80
N LEU A 35 10.30 -20.94 15.95
CA LEU A 35 9.19 -20.03 15.63
C LEU A 35 8.47 -20.56 14.38
N PRO A 36 7.12 -20.61 14.37
CA PRO A 36 6.37 -20.96 13.16
C PRO A 36 6.83 -20.08 12.00
N ASP A 37 7.15 -20.71 10.87
CA ASP A 37 7.54 -20.03 9.65
C ASP A 37 6.39 -19.12 9.20
N LEU A 38 6.57 -17.82 9.39
CA LEU A 38 5.57 -16.79 9.09
C LEU A 38 5.20 -16.75 7.61
N CYS A 39 6.08 -17.24 6.75
CA CYS A 39 5.91 -17.29 5.32
C CYS A 39 5.65 -18.70 4.79
N GLY A 40 5.54 -19.71 5.67
CA GLY A 40 5.43 -21.11 5.29
C GLY A 40 4.19 -21.41 4.43
N HIS A 41 3.15 -20.58 4.53
CA HIS A 41 1.92 -20.65 3.71
C HIS A 41 2.04 -19.98 2.33
N ILE A 42 3.17 -19.31 2.04
CA ILE A 42 3.43 -18.65 0.76
C ILE A 42 4.57 -19.38 0.07
N LYS A 43 4.25 -20.04 -1.04
CA LYS A 43 5.21 -20.79 -1.85
C LYS A 43 5.49 -20.08 -3.16
N ASP A 44 6.70 -20.22 -3.67
CA ASP A 44 7.03 -19.83 -5.05
C ASP A 44 6.57 -20.90 -6.06
N GLU A 45 6.84 -20.64 -7.34
CA GLU A 45 6.52 -21.56 -8.46
C GLU A 45 7.17 -22.94 -8.32
N ASN A 46 8.25 -23.04 -7.54
CA ASN A 46 8.98 -24.28 -7.27
C ASN A 46 8.56 -24.94 -5.94
N GLY A 47 7.56 -24.39 -5.24
CA GLY A 47 7.08 -24.92 -3.96
C GLY A 47 7.95 -24.55 -2.75
N LEU A 48 8.93 -23.65 -2.91
CA LEU A 48 9.80 -23.18 -1.82
C LEU A 48 9.13 -22.05 -1.04
N THR A 49 9.38 -21.98 0.28
CA THR A 49 8.89 -20.86 1.11
C THR A 49 9.48 -19.55 0.61
N LYS A 50 8.64 -18.53 0.44
CA LYS A 50 9.10 -17.18 0.12
C LYS A 50 9.74 -16.51 1.32
N GLU A 51 10.83 -15.79 1.06
CA GLU A 51 11.48 -14.96 2.08
C GLU A 51 10.62 -13.75 2.45
N HIS A 52 10.74 -13.34 3.72
CA HIS A 52 10.01 -12.20 4.26
C HIS A 52 10.68 -10.87 3.91
N ILE A 53 9.88 -9.88 3.48
CA ILE A 53 10.36 -8.57 3.00
C ILE A 53 11.26 -7.82 3.99
N ALA A 54 11.00 -7.98 5.30
CA ALA A 54 11.74 -7.30 6.35
C ALA A 54 13.08 -7.97 6.72
N CYS A 55 13.44 -9.10 6.11
CA CYS A 55 14.56 -9.91 6.58
C CYS A 55 15.80 -9.88 5.72
N GLU A 56 15.62 -9.93 4.41
CA GLU A 56 16.75 -9.99 3.51
C GLU A 56 16.66 -8.82 2.52
N PRO A 57 17.65 -7.90 2.52
CA PRO A 57 17.67 -6.77 1.59
C PRO A 57 17.59 -7.19 0.12
N GLY A 58 18.05 -8.40 -0.21
CA GLY A 58 18.01 -8.97 -1.56
C GLY A 58 16.62 -9.37 -2.06
N VAL A 59 15.62 -9.52 -1.19
CA VAL A 59 14.27 -9.99 -1.56
C VAL A 59 13.55 -9.00 -2.47
N LEU A 60 13.74 -7.71 -2.21
CA LEU A 60 13.26 -6.64 -3.07
C LEU A 60 14.44 -5.79 -3.52
N LYS A 61 14.87 -6.01 -4.76
CA LYS A 61 15.97 -5.23 -5.36
C LYS A 61 15.63 -3.75 -5.33
N ARG A 62 16.62 -2.94 -4.95
CA ARG A 62 16.48 -1.49 -4.97
C ARG A 62 16.46 -0.98 -6.42
N LYS A 63 15.52 -0.07 -6.74
CA LYS A 63 15.35 0.50 -8.09
C LYS A 63 15.61 2.02 -8.17
N GLY A 64 16.09 2.62 -7.10
CA GLY A 64 16.48 4.04 -7.02
C GLY A 64 17.23 4.35 -5.74
N GLU A 65 17.76 5.57 -5.63
CA GLU A 65 18.47 6.04 -4.45
C GLU A 65 17.50 6.66 -3.45
N LEU A 66 17.42 6.11 -2.23
CA LEU A 66 16.63 6.72 -1.16
C LEU A 66 17.24 8.06 -0.76
N SER A 67 16.49 9.14 -0.97
CA SER A 67 16.86 10.49 -0.54
C SER A 67 16.28 10.84 0.83
N TYR A 68 15.03 10.48 1.10
CA TYR A 68 14.37 10.83 2.36
C TYR A 68 13.27 9.82 2.66
N SER A 69 13.02 9.52 3.93
CA SER A 69 11.85 8.76 4.34
C SER A 69 10.97 9.66 5.20
N TYR A 70 9.74 9.87 4.76
CA TYR A 70 8.83 10.76 5.43
C TYR A 70 8.29 10.09 6.69
N PRO A 71 8.44 10.72 7.87
CA PRO A 71 7.89 10.18 9.10
C PRO A 71 6.36 10.21 9.03
N MET A 72 5.72 9.09 9.33
CA MET A 72 4.27 8.99 9.32
C MET A 72 3.71 9.63 10.61
N THR A 73 3.58 10.96 10.60
CA THR A 73 3.05 11.74 11.72
C THR A 73 1.57 11.45 11.96
N GLU A 74 1.06 11.70 13.17
CA GLU A 74 -0.37 11.55 13.50
C GLU A 74 -1.28 12.33 12.56
N LYS A 75 -0.85 13.51 12.09
CA LYS A 75 -1.59 14.29 11.08
C LYS A 75 -1.76 13.50 9.78
N LEU A 76 -0.70 12.85 9.30
CA LEU A 76 -0.77 12.04 8.07
C LEU A 76 -1.57 10.76 8.28
N LYS A 77 -1.38 10.05 9.41
CA LYS A 77 -2.16 8.86 9.76
C LYS A 77 -3.65 9.16 9.76
N ASN A 78 -4.05 10.22 10.44
CA ASN A 78 -5.46 10.64 10.54
C ASN A 78 -6.02 11.05 9.17
N HIS A 79 -5.23 11.73 8.33
CA HIS A 79 -5.65 12.11 6.98
C HIS A 79 -5.91 10.87 6.09
N ILE A 80 -4.99 9.89 6.12
CA ILE A 80 -5.13 8.62 5.39
C ILE A 80 -6.36 7.86 5.87
N LEU A 81 -6.51 7.70 7.20
CA LEU A 81 -7.66 7.01 7.78
C LEU A 81 -8.97 7.69 7.40
N HIS A 82 -9.04 9.02 7.52
CA HIS A 82 -10.22 9.80 7.18
C HIS A 82 -10.66 9.55 5.73
N LEU A 83 -9.74 9.68 4.76
CA LEU A 83 -10.06 9.47 3.35
C LEU A 83 -10.49 8.03 3.05
N HIS A 84 -9.78 7.02 3.59
CA HIS A 84 -10.22 5.63 3.43
C HIS A 84 -11.62 5.41 4.00
N ASN A 85 -11.89 5.91 5.20
CA ASN A 85 -13.15 5.66 5.90
C ASN A 85 -14.32 6.41 5.25
N VAL A 86 -14.10 7.63 4.73
CA VAL A 86 -15.09 8.35 3.90
C VAL A 86 -15.47 7.54 2.67
N TYR A 87 -14.48 7.11 1.87
CA TYR A 87 -14.79 6.35 0.65
C TYR A 87 -15.43 4.99 0.94
N ARG A 88 -15.02 4.31 2.02
CA ARG A 88 -15.64 3.05 2.44
C ARG A 88 -17.08 3.25 2.91
N ASN A 89 -17.36 4.34 3.60
CA ASN A 89 -18.72 4.69 4.03
C ASN A 89 -19.62 5.00 2.83
N ASP A 90 -19.12 5.75 1.85
CA ASP A 90 -19.88 6.08 0.63
C ASP A 90 -20.26 4.82 -0.15
N ILE A 91 -19.34 3.86 -0.27
CA ILE A 91 -19.61 2.56 -0.90
C ILE A 91 -20.59 1.74 -0.06
N ALA A 92 -20.40 1.69 1.26
CA ALA A 92 -21.26 0.94 2.17
C ALA A 92 -22.73 1.38 2.13
N SER A 93 -22.97 2.67 1.87
CA SER A 93 -24.32 3.24 1.74
C SER A 93 -25.10 2.72 0.52
N GLY A 94 -24.43 2.14 -0.47
CA GLY A 94 -25.04 1.72 -1.74
C GLY A 94 -25.51 2.87 -2.64
N THR A 95 -25.12 4.11 -2.33
CA THR A 95 -25.48 5.30 -3.15
C THR A 95 -24.48 5.57 -4.26
N THR A 96 -23.26 5.04 -4.13
CA THR A 96 -22.20 5.22 -5.13
C THR A 96 -22.48 4.43 -6.39
N VAL A 97 -22.20 5.05 -7.53
CA VAL A 97 -22.35 4.48 -8.88
C VAL A 97 -20.99 4.03 -9.43
N ALA A 98 -20.98 2.88 -10.10
CA ALA A 98 -19.85 2.26 -10.78
C ALA A 98 -20.03 2.32 -12.29
N GLY A 99 -18.91 2.39 -13.01
CA GLY A 99 -18.87 2.17 -14.46
C GLY A 99 -19.63 3.18 -15.31
N SER A 100 -19.61 2.94 -16.62
CA SER A 100 -20.39 3.69 -17.61
C SER A 100 -21.87 3.28 -17.66
N LEU A 101 -22.21 2.10 -17.14
CA LEU A 101 -23.58 1.57 -17.08
C LEU A 101 -24.38 2.13 -15.89
N GLU A 102 -23.78 3.03 -15.12
CA GLU A 102 -24.36 3.68 -13.95
C GLU A 102 -24.95 2.69 -12.91
N SER A 103 -24.30 1.53 -12.75
CA SER A 103 -24.70 0.51 -11.78
C SER A 103 -24.34 0.91 -10.37
N LYS A 104 -25.28 0.84 -9.42
CA LYS A 104 -24.99 1.13 -8.01
C LYS A 104 -24.19 0.00 -7.35
N PHE A 105 -23.26 0.37 -6.49
CA PHE A 105 -22.64 -0.58 -5.56
C PHE A 105 -23.70 -1.15 -4.59
N PRO A 106 -23.61 -2.43 -4.22
CA PRO A 106 -24.51 -3.00 -3.23
C PRO A 106 -24.30 -2.38 -1.85
N ILE A 107 -25.37 -2.26 -1.07
CA ILE A 107 -25.28 -1.89 0.35
C ILE A 107 -24.43 -2.93 1.08
N ALA A 108 -23.44 -2.48 1.85
CA ALA A 108 -22.57 -3.38 2.57
C ALA A 108 -23.20 -3.81 3.90
N LEU A 109 -23.31 -5.13 4.13
CA LEU A 109 -23.78 -5.67 5.41
C LEU A 109 -22.76 -5.47 6.55
N ARG A 110 -21.46 -5.45 6.23
CA ARG A 110 -20.40 -5.33 7.23
C ARG A 110 -19.17 -4.59 6.72
N MET A 111 -19.25 -3.26 6.62
CA MET A 111 -18.09 -2.42 6.32
C MET A 111 -17.61 -1.70 7.58
N ARG A 112 -16.56 -2.21 8.23
CA ARG A 112 -16.00 -1.55 9.41
C ARG A 112 -15.08 -0.40 9.04
N GLU A 113 -15.05 0.58 9.93
CA GLU A 113 -14.04 1.64 9.95
C GLU A 113 -12.64 1.03 10.09
N LEU A 114 -11.68 1.56 9.33
CA LEU A 114 -10.28 1.18 9.46
C LEU A 114 -9.64 1.91 10.63
N ILE A 115 -8.73 1.23 11.31
CA ILE A 115 -7.84 1.83 12.29
C ILE A 115 -6.39 1.68 11.84
N TRP A 116 -5.52 2.59 12.29
CA TRP A 116 -4.12 2.55 11.94
C TRP A 116 -3.42 1.33 12.57
N ASP A 117 -2.43 0.79 11.89
CA ASP A 117 -1.61 -0.31 12.40
C ASP A 117 -0.12 -0.07 12.12
N ASP A 118 0.65 0.09 13.19
CA ASP A 118 2.08 0.39 13.09
C ASP A 118 2.92 -0.79 12.59
N GLU A 119 2.47 -2.04 12.75
CA GLU A 119 3.16 -3.22 12.21
C GLU A 119 3.08 -3.21 10.68
N LEU A 120 1.92 -2.86 10.13
CA LEU A 120 1.73 -2.69 8.69
C LEU A 120 2.48 -1.48 8.16
N ALA A 121 2.48 -0.37 8.89
CA ALA A 121 3.22 0.83 8.51
C ALA A 121 4.73 0.57 8.48
N TYR A 122 5.24 -0.25 9.40
CA TYR A 122 6.63 -0.69 9.36
C TYR A 122 6.94 -1.52 8.11
N LEU A 123 6.08 -2.49 7.75
CA LEU A 123 6.28 -3.27 6.52
C LEU A 123 6.20 -2.39 5.27
N ALA A 124 5.26 -1.43 5.25
CA ALA A 124 5.17 -0.42 4.21
C ALA A 124 6.46 0.40 4.09
N HIS A 125 7.01 0.80 5.23
CA HIS A 125 8.24 1.57 5.31
C HIS A 125 9.43 0.77 4.76
N VAL A 126 9.63 -0.47 5.23
CA VAL A 126 10.69 -1.36 4.71
C VAL A 126 10.64 -1.46 3.19
N GLN A 127 9.44 -1.60 2.62
CA GLN A 127 9.27 -1.67 1.18
C GLN A 127 9.52 -0.32 0.49
N ALA A 128 9.02 0.78 1.06
CA ALA A 128 9.25 2.13 0.56
C ALA A 128 10.74 2.52 0.57
N LEU A 129 11.56 1.97 1.47
CA LEU A 129 13.02 2.21 1.46
C LEU A 129 13.74 1.56 0.27
N ARG A 130 13.06 0.71 -0.51
CA ARG A 130 13.64 0.02 -1.66
C ARG A 130 13.50 0.80 -2.96
N CYS A 131 12.76 1.91 -2.98
CA CYS A 131 12.59 2.68 -4.22
C CYS A 131 12.09 1.80 -5.39
N ASN A 132 11.31 0.77 -5.08
CA ASN A 132 10.81 -0.23 -6.02
C ASN A 132 9.29 -0.35 -5.87
N ASP A 133 8.57 0.02 -6.92
CA ASP A 133 7.11 0.00 -7.03
C ASP A 133 6.60 -1.24 -7.78
N GLN A 134 7.47 -2.16 -8.20
CA GLN A 134 7.05 -3.38 -8.87
C GLN A 134 6.15 -4.23 -7.98
N LEU A 135 5.13 -4.81 -8.61
CA LEU A 135 4.32 -5.87 -8.02
C LEU A 135 5.13 -7.17 -8.00
N ILE A 136 5.93 -7.35 -6.96
CA ILE A 136 6.65 -8.60 -6.70
C ILE A 136 5.91 -9.39 -5.63
N ASP A 137 5.68 -10.67 -5.93
CA ASP A 137 5.10 -11.62 -5.00
C ASP A 137 6.15 -12.04 -3.96
N ILE A 138 6.09 -11.38 -2.80
CA ILE A 138 7.00 -11.49 -1.66
C ILE A 138 6.15 -11.68 -0.40
N CYS A 139 6.66 -12.44 0.56
CA CYS A 139 5.99 -12.58 1.84
C CYS A 139 6.03 -11.29 2.67
N ARG A 140 4.85 -10.84 3.07
CA ARG A 140 4.63 -9.67 3.95
C ARG A 140 3.78 -10.03 5.17
N ALA A 141 3.62 -11.32 5.43
CA ALA A 141 2.75 -11.81 6.47
C ALA A 141 3.16 -11.27 7.85
N THR A 142 2.17 -11.00 8.68
CA THR A 142 2.37 -10.74 10.12
C THR A 142 1.68 -11.85 10.89
N ARG A 143 1.97 -11.98 12.19
CA ARG A 143 1.29 -12.98 13.03
C ARG A 143 -0.23 -12.76 13.07
N ARG A 144 -0.67 -11.51 12.97
CA ARG A 144 -2.10 -11.12 13.00
C ARG A 144 -2.75 -11.22 11.63
N PHE A 145 -1.96 -11.11 10.56
CA PHE A 145 -2.43 -10.96 9.20
C PHE A 145 -1.55 -11.73 8.22
N LEU A 146 -1.99 -12.95 7.89
CA LEU A 146 -1.24 -13.87 7.02
C LEU A 146 -1.21 -13.44 5.55
N TYR A 147 -2.24 -12.70 5.11
CA TYR A 147 -2.38 -12.23 3.73
C TYR A 147 -2.69 -10.72 3.70
N PRO A 148 -1.69 -9.85 3.95
CA PRO A 148 -1.82 -8.42 3.66
C PRO A 148 -2.21 -8.21 2.20
N GLY A 149 -3.13 -7.29 1.98
CA GLY A 149 -3.27 -6.67 0.67
C GLY A 149 -2.22 -5.58 0.47
N GLU A 150 -2.12 -5.08 -0.74
CA GLU A 150 -1.12 -4.08 -1.08
C GLU A 150 -1.65 -3.15 -2.17
N THR A 151 -1.35 -1.86 -2.03
CA THR A 151 -1.61 -0.81 -3.02
C THR A 151 -0.36 0.05 -3.14
N LYS A 152 0.09 0.39 -4.35
CA LYS A 152 1.31 1.21 -4.54
C LYS A 152 1.01 2.38 -5.42
N ALA A 153 1.68 3.48 -5.18
CA ALA A 153 1.63 4.63 -6.07
C ALA A 153 3.01 5.27 -6.14
N SER A 154 3.35 5.75 -7.32
CA SER A 154 4.55 6.54 -7.54
C SER A 154 4.18 7.76 -8.36
N LYS A 155 4.87 8.87 -8.10
CA LYS A 155 4.72 10.10 -8.88
C LYS A 155 6.11 10.65 -9.15
N MET A 156 6.49 10.65 -10.42
CA MET A 156 7.68 11.37 -10.87
C MET A 156 7.31 12.84 -11.03
N THR A 157 7.98 13.72 -10.29
CA THR A 157 7.74 15.16 -10.38
C THR A 157 9.04 15.92 -10.15
N ASN A 158 9.18 17.07 -10.83
CA ASN A 158 10.24 18.04 -10.62
C ASN A 158 9.79 19.24 -9.77
N THR A 159 8.51 19.26 -9.39
CA THR A 159 7.93 20.30 -8.53
C THR A 159 7.77 19.78 -7.12
N GLU A 160 7.87 20.69 -6.14
CA GLU A 160 7.53 20.37 -4.76
C GLU A 160 6.05 19.94 -4.65
N ILE A 161 5.81 18.91 -3.83
CA ILE A 161 4.48 18.44 -3.47
C ILE A 161 4.48 18.10 -1.99
N THR A 162 3.44 18.51 -1.27
CA THR A 162 3.33 18.17 0.15
C THR A 162 2.91 16.72 0.32
N ALA A 163 3.28 16.09 1.44
CA ALA A 163 2.84 14.72 1.72
C ALA A 163 1.31 14.59 1.76
N ILE A 164 0.60 15.60 2.28
CA ILE A 164 -0.88 15.62 2.33
C ILE A 164 -1.47 15.65 0.92
N ASP A 165 -0.95 16.52 0.04
CA ASP A 165 -1.46 16.63 -1.34
C ASP A 165 -1.20 15.34 -2.11
N PHE A 166 0.00 14.77 -1.95
CA PHE A 166 0.35 13.51 -2.60
C PHE A 166 -0.53 12.35 -2.12
N ILE A 167 -0.75 12.23 -0.79
CA ILE A 167 -1.68 11.24 -0.24
C ILE A 167 -3.08 11.41 -0.84
N THR A 168 -3.57 12.65 -0.88
CA THR A 168 -4.90 12.98 -1.39
C THR A 168 -5.04 12.62 -2.86
N GLU A 169 -4.04 12.95 -3.67
CA GLU A 169 -4.01 12.62 -5.11
C GLU A 169 -4.05 11.11 -5.33
N VAL A 170 -3.23 10.34 -4.60
CA VAL A 170 -3.20 8.88 -4.73
C VAL A 170 -4.52 8.24 -4.32
N LEU A 171 -5.07 8.60 -3.16
CA LEU A 171 -6.33 8.01 -2.70
C LEU A 171 -7.52 8.40 -3.59
N LYS A 172 -7.50 9.60 -4.18
CA LYS A 172 -8.46 10.00 -5.22
C LYS A 172 -8.28 9.19 -6.50
N SER A 173 -7.03 8.96 -6.94
CA SER A 173 -6.72 8.13 -8.11
C SER A 173 -7.28 6.72 -7.93
N TYR A 174 -7.04 6.10 -6.79
CA TYR A 174 -7.64 4.82 -6.46
C TYR A 174 -9.17 4.89 -6.48
N GLN A 175 -9.78 5.87 -5.79
CA GLN A 175 -11.23 6.03 -5.80
C GLN A 175 -11.82 6.19 -7.21
N SER A 176 -11.09 6.85 -8.12
CA SER A 176 -11.54 7.07 -9.50
C SER A 176 -11.64 5.78 -10.30
N GLN A 177 -10.87 4.74 -9.97
CA GLN A 177 -10.91 3.45 -10.67
C GLN A 177 -12.29 2.76 -10.59
N LYS A 178 -13.20 3.21 -9.71
CA LYS A 178 -14.60 2.76 -9.72
C LYS A 178 -15.30 2.93 -11.08
N SER A 179 -14.83 3.84 -11.92
CA SER A 179 -15.35 4.02 -13.29
C SER A 179 -14.99 2.88 -14.23
N GLU A 180 -13.99 2.07 -13.88
CA GLU A 180 -13.60 0.88 -14.65
C GLU A 180 -14.45 -0.35 -14.28
N ILE A 181 -15.21 -0.28 -13.18
CA ILE A 181 -16.05 -1.37 -12.71
C ILE A 181 -17.35 -1.41 -13.50
N THR A 182 -17.51 -2.43 -14.34
CA THR A 182 -18.72 -2.61 -15.16
C THR A 182 -19.85 -3.28 -14.40
N ASP A 183 -19.53 -4.30 -13.59
CA ASP A 183 -20.47 -4.99 -12.72
C ASP A 183 -19.90 -5.05 -11.28
N PRO A 184 -20.36 -4.16 -10.37
CA PRO A 184 -19.87 -4.14 -9.00
C PRO A 184 -20.28 -5.39 -8.21
N ARG A 185 -21.37 -6.09 -8.56
CA ARG A 185 -21.80 -7.31 -7.85
C ARG A 185 -20.85 -8.46 -8.12
N ILE A 186 -20.34 -8.58 -9.34
CA ILE A 186 -19.40 -9.63 -9.72
C ILE A 186 -17.99 -9.25 -9.31
N GLN A 187 -17.51 -8.07 -9.71
CA GLN A 187 -16.09 -7.72 -9.61
C GLN A 187 -15.61 -7.51 -8.18
N MET A 188 -16.49 -7.11 -7.24
CA MET A 188 -16.13 -7.05 -5.82
C MET A 188 -15.82 -8.42 -5.20
N HIS A 189 -16.32 -9.51 -5.81
CA HIS A 189 -16.09 -10.89 -5.34
C HIS A 189 -14.97 -11.60 -6.09
N LEU A 190 -14.44 -11.00 -7.16
CA LEU A 190 -13.30 -11.54 -7.88
C LEU A 190 -12.04 -11.29 -7.05
N HIS A 191 -11.62 -12.32 -6.32
CA HIS A 191 -10.37 -12.35 -5.58
C HIS A 191 -9.17 -12.76 -6.45
N SER A 192 -9.29 -12.77 -7.77
CA SER A 192 -8.25 -13.31 -8.65
C SER A 192 -7.20 -12.27 -9.03
N VAL A 193 -5.95 -12.71 -8.97
CA VAL A 193 -4.70 -12.02 -9.35
C VAL A 193 -4.68 -11.59 -10.83
N SER A 194 -5.71 -11.93 -11.61
CA SER A 194 -5.78 -11.75 -13.07
C SER A 194 -6.63 -10.56 -13.52
N ASN A 195 -7.25 -9.81 -12.62
CA ASN A 195 -7.97 -8.59 -12.95
C ASN A 195 -7.25 -7.40 -12.31
N ASP A 196 -6.40 -6.73 -13.09
CA ASP A 196 -5.79 -5.45 -12.69
C ASP A 196 -6.80 -4.30 -12.69
N VAL A 197 -8.00 -4.52 -13.27
CA VAL A 197 -9.08 -3.54 -13.32
C VAL A 197 -9.49 -3.11 -11.92
N ALA A 198 -9.38 -1.81 -11.66
CA ALA A 198 -9.71 -1.19 -10.39
C ALA A 198 -9.12 -1.87 -9.15
N LYS A 199 -7.94 -2.49 -9.28
CA LYS A 199 -7.32 -3.29 -8.21
C LYS A 199 -7.18 -2.49 -6.92
N ASP A 200 -6.63 -1.28 -6.97
CA ASP A 200 -6.38 -0.46 -5.77
C ASP A 200 -7.69 -0.04 -5.11
N PHE A 201 -8.67 0.35 -5.91
CA PHE A 201 -10.01 0.67 -5.43
C PHE A 201 -10.67 -0.52 -4.74
N LEU A 202 -10.72 -1.67 -5.42
CA LEU A 202 -11.31 -2.90 -4.90
C LEU A 202 -10.65 -3.29 -3.59
N THR A 203 -9.32 -3.12 -3.50
CA THR A 203 -8.60 -3.36 -2.27
C THR A 203 -9.03 -2.40 -1.16
N MET A 204 -9.06 -1.08 -1.41
CA MET A 204 -9.53 -0.08 -0.44
C MET A 204 -10.92 -0.38 0.15
N ILE A 205 -11.84 -0.91 -0.66
CA ILE A 205 -13.25 -1.11 -0.28
C ILE A 205 -13.55 -2.52 0.24
N MET A 206 -12.57 -3.40 0.41
CA MET A 206 -12.81 -4.75 0.93
C MET A 206 -13.46 -4.71 2.32
N ASP A 207 -14.48 -5.52 2.55
CA ASP A 207 -15.18 -5.60 3.84
C ASP A 207 -14.35 -6.32 4.92
N ARG A 208 -13.49 -7.26 4.50
CA ARG A 208 -12.64 -8.07 5.40
C ARG A 208 -11.51 -7.26 6.03
N ILE A 209 -11.12 -6.14 5.43
CA ILE A 209 -10.00 -5.32 5.91
C ILE A 209 -10.40 -4.47 7.11
N SER A 210 -9.43 -4.08 7.91
CA SER A 210 -9.67 -3.48 9.24
C SER A 210 -8.58 -2.62 9.78
N ARG A 211 -7.43 -2.73 9.14
CA ARG A 211 -6.19 -2.10 9.49
C ARG A 211 -5.57 -1.60 8.19
N VAL A 212 -4.90 -0.47 8.30
CA VAL A 212 -4.09 0.12 7.26
C VAL A 212 -2.82 0.67 7.89
N GLY A 213 -1.71 0.55 7.20
CA GLY A 213 -0.45 1.16 7.61
C GLY A 213 0.35 1.51 6.37
N CYS A 214 0.86 2.73 6.33
CA CYS A 214 1.42 3.33 5.13
C CYS A 214 2.80 3.93 5.42
N ALA A 215 3.58 4.14 4.38
CA ALA A 215 4.84 4.84 4.45
C ALA A 215 5.10 5.67 3.20
N ILE A 216 5.89 6.72 3.35
CA ILE A 216 6.33 7.56 2.23
C ILE A 216 7.83 7.63 2.26
N SER A 217 8.43 7.44 1.11
CA SER A 217 9.83 7.67 0.82
C SER A 217 9.98 8.74 -0.26
N VAL A 218 11.21 9.08 -0.53
CA VAL A 218 11.67 10.06 -1.51
C VAL A 218 12.86 9.40 -2.16
N CYS A 219 12.79 9.11 -3.45
CA CYS A 219 13.79 8.32 -4.14
C CYS A 219 14.19 8.98 -5.45
N ARG A 220 15.50 9.21 -5.64
CA ARG A 220 16.10 9.78 -6.85
C ARG A 220 16.58 8.69 -7.79
N ASN A 221 16.79 9.06 -9.06
CA ASN A 221 17.34 8.16 -10.08
C ASN A 221 16.58 6.82 -10.18
N CYS A 222 15.26 6.87 -9.99
CA CYS A 222 14.41 5.71 -10.17
C CYS A 222 14.38 5.34 -11.66
N TYR A 223 14.59 4.07 -11.97
CA TYR A 223 14.49 3.58 -13.34
C TYR A 223 13.07 3.07 -13.60
N PRO A 224 12.23 3.80 -14.37
CA PRO A 224 10.94 3.25 -14.79
C PRO A 224 11.19 2.05 -15.72
N GLU A 225 10.39 1.00 -15.59
CA GLU A 225 10.34 -0.02 -16.63
C GLU A 225 9.58 0.52 -17.85
N SER A 226 10.07 0.14 -19.03
CA SER A 226 9.46 0.40 -20.32
C SER A 226 8.08 -0.25 -20.39
N GLY A 227 7.04 0.44 -19.96
CA GLY A 227 5.67 -0.08 -20.00
C GLY A 227 4.61 0.85 -19.42
N ASP A 228 4.91 1.60 -18.37
CA ASP A 228 3.92 2.45 -17.71
C ASP A 228 3.99 3.89 -18.21
N ARG A 229 3.49 4.08 -19.45
CA ARG A 229 3.08 5.41 -19.90
C ARG A 229 1.69 5.66 -19.33
N THR A 230 1.65 6.33 -18.18
CA THR A 230 0.46 7.03 -17.70
C THR A 230 -0.07 7.92 -18.83
N LYS A 231 -1.34 7.67 -19.18
CA LYS A 231 -2.24 8.67 -19.78
C LYS A 231 -2.86 9.48 -18.66
#